data_AF-A0A7Y3M6P4-F1
#
_entry.id   AF-A0A7Y3M6P4-F1
#
_cell.length_a   1.000
_cell.length_b   1.000
_cell.length_c   1.000
_cell.angle_alpha   90.00
_cell.angle_beta   90.00
_cell.angle_gamma   90.00
#
_symmetry.space_group_name_H-M   'P 1'
#
loop_
_entity.id
_entity.type
_entity.pdbx_description
1 polymer ?
#
loop_
_entity_poly.entity_id
_entity_poly.type
_entity_poly.pdbx_seq_one_letter_code
_entity_poly.pdbx_strand_id
1 'polypeptide(L)'
;MRAETPAPAPITLEAVMQRLASSPGFRADFREVREIALLREPLESTGTLYFVPPDRLARHTHSPEPGLMLIEGDRLRTRDALGEEELDLAAQPRARRLVDQLTLLLRGDLPALRDAYETDFDAAGSDWSLVLVPRDVVAREIIGRISLHG
;
A
#
# COMPACT_ATOMS: atom_id res chain seq x y z
N MET A 1 36.11 -16.14 -28.10
CA MET A 1 35.75 -15.87 -26.69
C MET A 1 34.36 -15.24 -26.71
N ARG A 2 33.30 -16.03 -26.51
CA ARG A 2 31.93 -15.47 -26.41
C ARG A 2 31.78 -14.93 -24.99
N ALA A 3 31.49 -13.64 -24.87
CA ALA A 3 31.09 -13.06 -23.59
C ALA A 3 29.74 -13.68 -23.22
N GLU A 4 29.72 -14.47 -22.13
CA GLU A 4 28.49 -14.88 -21.48
C GLU A 4 27.90 -13.62 -20.85
N THR A 5 26.80 -13.10 -21.42
CA THR A 5 26.00 -12.07 -20.77
C THR A 5 25.48 -12.71 -19.47
N PRO A 6 25.84 -12.21 -18.28
CA PRO A 6 25.33 -12.77 -17.04
C PRO A 6 23.81 -12.69 -17.06
N ALA A 7 23.15 -13.81 -16.76
CA ALA A 7 21.71 -13.82 -16.56
C ALA A 7 21.34 -12.76 -15.50
N PRO A 8 20.26 -11.99 -15.69
CA PRO A 8 19.83 -11.02 -14.69
C PRO A 8 19.66 -11.74 -13.35
N ALA A 9 20.16 -11.13 -12.28
CA ALA A 9 19.97 -11.67 -10.94
C ALA A 9 18.46 -11.81 -10.68
N PRO A 10 18.03 -12.92 -10.03
CA PRO A 10 16.61 -13.12 -9.73
C PRO A 10 16.11 -11.98 -8.85
N ILE A 11 14.91 -11.48 -9.14
CA ILE A 11 14.26 -10.48 -8.28
C ILE A 11 13.92 -11.18 -6.95
N THR A 12 14.37 -10.59 -5.85
CA THR A 12 14.07 -11.06 -4.50
C THR A 12 13.21 -10.05 -3.75
N LEU A 13 12.48 -10.52 -2.74
CA LEU A 13 11.73 -9.66 -1.84
C LEU A 13 12.64 -8.59 -1.20
N GLU A 14 13.85 -8.98 -0.78
CA GLU A 14 14.86 -8.08 -0.24
C GLU A 14 15.21 -6.95 -1.22
N ALA A 15 15.41 -7.28 -2.51
CA ALA A 15 15.72 -6.29 -3.54
C ALA A 15 14.54 -5.34 -3.79
N VAL A 16 13.30 -5.86 -3.81
CA VAL A 16 12.09 -5.03 -3.96
C VAL A 16 11.93 -4.08 -2.78
N MET A 17 12.08 -4.57 -1.54
CA MET A 17 11.98 -3.73 -0.34
C MET A 17 13.10 -2.69 -0.28
N GLN A 18 14.33 -3.06 -0.63
CA GLN A 18 15.45 -2.13 -0.70
C GLN A 18 15.20 -1.03 -1.74
N ARG A 19 14.63 -1.38 -2.91
CA ARG A 19 14.25 -0.40 -3.93
C ARG A 19 13.21 0.58 -3.40
N LEU A 20 12.17 0.10 -2.73
CA LEU A 20 11.15 0.95 -2.10
C LEU A 20 11.77 1.89 -1.06
N ALA A 21 12.61 1.36 -0.16
CA ALA A 21 13.26 2.14 0.90
C ALA A 21 14.23 3.21 0.36
N SER A 22 14.90 2.94 -0.75
CA SER A 22 15.85 3.88 -1.38
C SER A 22 15.19 4.91 -2.30
N SER A 23 13.90 4.76 -2.60
CA SER A 23 13.20 5.63 -3.54
C SER A 23 12.85 6.97 -2.89
N PRO A 24 12.96 8.11 -3.60
CA PRO A 24 12.48 9.41 -3.10
C PRO A 24 10.96 9.50 -2.99
N GLY A 25 10.26 8.44 -3.37
CA GLY A 25 8.82 8.31 -3.42
C GLY A 25 8.41 7.33 -4.52
N PHE A 26 7.13 7.04 -4.64
CA PHE A 26 6.61 6.28 -5.78
C PHE A 26 5.20 6.72 -6.13
N ARG A 27 4.84 6.39 -7.37
CA ARG A 27 3.49 6.44 -7.89
C ARG A 27 3.07 5.01 -8.23
N ALA A 28 1.89 4.61 -7.80
CA ALA A 28 1.32 3.31 -8.14
C ALA A 28 -0.16 3.46 -8.45
N ASP A 29 -0.67 2.72 -9.42
CA ASP A 29 -2.12 2.59 -9.59
C ASP A 29 -2.65 1.58 -8.58
N PHE A 30 -3.85 1.82 -8.06
CA PHE A 30 -4.48 0.94 -7.08
C PHE A 30 -5.85 0.47 -7.57
N ARG A 31 -6.21 -0.74 -7.12
CA ARG A 31 -7.56 -1.29 -7.15
C ARG A 31 -7.88 -1.82 -5.76
N GLU A 32 -8.96 -1.33 -5.18
CA GLU A 32 -9.42 -1.72 -3.86
C GLU A 32 -10.83 -2.29 -3.98
N VAL A 33 -11.08 -3.43 -3.34
CA VAL A 33 -12.41 -4.06 -3.27
C VAL A 33 -12.80 -4.10 -1.81
N ARG A 34 -13.93 -3.49 -1.46
CA ARG A 34 -14.49 -3.50 -0.11
C ARG A 34 -15.79 -4.27 -0.07
N GLU A 35 -15.82 -5.30 0.77
CA GLU A 35 -17.04 -6.01 1.12
C GLU A 35 -17.79 -5.21 2.18
N ILE A 36 -18.90 -4.58 1.80
CA ILE A 36 -19.71 -3.77 2.71
C ILE A 36 -21.03 -4.48 2.92
N ALA A 37 -21.31 -4.92 4.15
CA ALA A 37 -22.49 -5.74 4.47
C ALA A 37 -23.84 -5.10 4.06
N LEU A 38 -23.89 -3.78 3.92
CA LEU A 38 -25.08 -3.04 3.50
C LEU A 38 -25.26 -2.98 1.97
N LEU A 39 -24.23 -3.30 1.19
CA LEU A 39 -24.26 -3.29 -0.28
C LEU A 39 -24.54 -4.70 -0.82
N ARG A 40 -25.19 -4.75 -1.98
CA ARG A 40 -25.46 -6.02 -2.68
C ARG A 40 -24.24 -6.59 -3.39
N GLU A 41 -23.37 -5.71 -3.84
CA GLU A 41 -22.13 -6.02 -4.55
C GLU A 41 -20.97 -5.32 -3.85
N PRO A 42 -19.75 -5.87 -3.93
CA PRO A 42 -18.57 -5.25 -3.35
C PRO A 42 -18.33 -3.88 -3.98
N LEU A 43 -17.91 -2.91 -3.15
CA LEU A 43 -17.50 -1.62 -3.66
C LEU A 43 -16.08 -1.72 -4.21
N GLU A 44 -15.94 -1.58 -5.52
CA GLU A 44 -14.64 -1.50 -6.19
C GLU A 44 -14.24 -0.05 -6.43
N SER A 45 -13.05 0.34 -5.99
CA SER A 45 -12.47 1.66 -6.22
C SER A 45 -11.13 1.57 -6.94
N THR A 46 -10.88 2.48 -7.86
CA THR A 46 -9.59 2.57 -8.58
C THR A 46 -9.02 3.98 -8.54
N GLY A 47 -7.72 4.09 -8.74
CA GLY A 47 -7.05 5.39 -8.78
C GLY A 47 -5.55 5.30 -8.71
N THR A 48 -4.91 6.35 -8.21
CA THR A 48 -3.45 6.43 -8.07
C THR A 48 -3.05 6.77 -6.64
N LEU A 49 -2.06 6.06 -6.12
CA LEU A 49 -1.35 6.32 -4.88
C LEU A 49 -0.03 7.03 -5.16
N TYR A 50 0.30 8.00 -4.31
CA TYR A 50 1.57 8.70 -4.27
C TYR A 50 2.12 8.60 -2.86
N PHE A 51 3.36 8.19 -2.73
CA PHE A 51 4.04 8.17 -1.46
C PHE A 51 5.33 8.97 -1.55
N VAL A 52 5.60 9.75 -0.51
CA VAL A 52 6.87 10.43 -0.30
C VAL A 52 7.32 10.09 1.12
N PRO A 53 8.49 9.43 1.29
CA PRO A 53 8.99 9.11 2.62
C PRO A 53 9.27 10.38 3.44
N PRO A 54 9.16 10.30 4.78
CA PRO A 54 8.91 9.07 5.54
C PRO A 54 7.43 8.71 5.69
N ASP A 55 6.50 9.63 5.48
CA ASP A 55 5.13 9.47 5.98
C ASP A 55 4.04 10.20 5.19
N ARG A 56 4.36 10.74 4.00
CA ARG A 56 3.34 11.42 3.18
C ARG A 56 2.73 10.46 2.20
N LEU A 57 1.42 10.29 2.30
CA LEU A 57 0.64 9.43 1.41
C LEU A 57 -0.51 10.24 0.82
N ALA A 58 -0.62 10.28 -0.50
CA ALA A 58 -1.78 10.79 -1.19
C ALA A 58 -2.45 9.67 -1.98
N ARG A 59 -3.77 9.57 -1.87
CA ARG A 59 -4.62 8.70 -2.68
C ARG A 59 -5.56 9.57 -3.49
N HIS A 60 -5.47 9.44 -4.80
CA HIS A 60 -6.41 10.04 -5.74
C HIS A 60 -7.31 8.92 -6.27
N THR A 61 -8.53 8.86 -5.77
CA THR A 61 -9.56 7.93 -6.26
C THR A 61 -10.16 8.52 -7.53
N HIS A 62 -10.22 7.72 -8.61
CA HIS A 62 -10.82 8.10 -9.88
C HIS A 62 -12.23 7.53 -10.05
N SER A 63 -12.49 6.33 -9.52
CA SER A 63 -13.79 5.67 -9.58
C SER A 63 -14.10 4.92 -8.27
N PRO A 64 -15.39 4.72 -7.93
CA PRO A 64 -16.57 5.22 -8.63
C PRO A 64 -16.85 6.70 -8.35
N GLU A 65 -16.47 7.17 -7.16
CA GLU A 65 -16.60 8.57 -6.74
C GLU A 65 -15.21 9.19 -6.67
N PRO A 66 -14.90 10.23 -7.48
CA PRO A 66 -13.62 10.90 -7.43
C PRO A 66 -13.37 11.55 -6.07
N GLY A 67 -12.15 11.42 -5.57
CA GLY A 67 -11.78 12.00 -4.29
C GLY A 67 -10.28 12.01 -4.03
N LEU A 68 -9.87 12.88 -3.12
CA LEU A 68 -8.50 13.01 -2.67
C LEU A 68 -8.43 12.67 -1.18
N MET A 69 -7.42 11.90 -0.81
CA MET A 69 -7.04 11.66 0.58
C MET A 69 -5.56 11.98 0.72
N LEU A 70 -5.20 12.80 1.69
CA LEU A 70 -3.82 13.20 1.98
C LEU A 70 -3.52 12.92 3.46
N ILE A 71 -2.43 12.22 3.70
CA ILE A 71 -1.89 11.93 5.02
C ILE A 71 -0.53 12.61 5.11
N GLU A 72 -0.35 13.42 6.15
CA GLU A 72 0.93 14.04 6.51
C GLU A 72 1.08 14.01 8.04
N GLY A 73 1.96 13.14 8.54
CA GLY A 73 2.07 12.84 9.97
C GLY A 73 0.74 12.34 10.55
N ASP A 74 0.20 13.07 11.53
CA ASP A 74 -1.04 12.71 12.22
C ASP A 74 -2.28 13.35 11.59
N ARG A 75 -2.13 14.09 10.48
CA ARG A 75 -3.25 14.74 9.80
C ARG A 75 -3.70 13.92 8.61
N LEU A 76 -4.97 13.56 8.61
CA LEU A 76 -5.68 13.00 7.46
C LEU A 76 -6.63 14.06 6.92
N ARG A 77 -6.51 14.40 5.64
CA ARG A 77 -7.42 15.30 4.93
C ARG A 77 -8.09 14.54 3.79
N THR A 78 -9.40 14.66 3.67
CA THR A 78 -10.18 14.07 2.57
C THR A 78 -10.94 15.16 1.84
N ARG A 79 -11.09 15.02 0.53
CA ARG A 79 -11.93 15.88 -0.30
C ARG A 79 -12.66 15.04 -1.34
N ASP A 80 -13.98 15.16 -1.39
CA ASP A 80 -14.84 14.49 -2.36
C ASP A 80 -16.05 15.37 -2.71
N ALA A 81 -17.11 14.77 -3.26
CA ALA A 81 -18.34 15.46 -3.64
C ALA A 81 -19.11 16.06 -2.44
N LEU A 82 -18.90 15.56 -1.22
CA LEU A 82 -19.57 16.02 0.00
C LEU A 82 -18.84 17.19 0.65
N GLY A 83 -17.55 17.38 0.36
CA GLY A 83 -16.77 18.50 0.86
C GLY A 83 -15.34 18.13 1.20
N GLU A 84 -14.74 18.90 2.10
CA GLU A 84 -13.42 18.64 2.66
C GLU A 84 -13.54 18.39 4.17
N GLU A 85 -12.88 17.34 4.63
CA GLU A 85 -12.81 16.96 6.04
C GLU A 85 -11.36 16.82 6.48
N GLU A 86 -11.09 17.14 7.74
CA GLU A 86 -9.79 16.91 8.37
C GLU A 86 -9.98 16.11 9.66
N LEU A 87 -9.13 15.10 9.84
CA LEU A 87 -9.13 14.21 10.98
C LEU A 87 -7.74 14.17 11.62
N ASP A 88 -7.72 14.34 12.94
CA ASP A 88 -6.54 14.08 13.77
C ASP A 88 -6.44 12.56 14.05
N LEU A 89 -5.46 11.91 13.44
CA LEU A 89 -5.17 10.49 13.61
C LEU A 89 -4.71 10.16 15.03
N ALA A 90 -4.08 11.09 15.74
CA ALA A 90 -3.68 10.87 17.14
C ALA A 90 -4.91 10.71 18.05
N ALA A 91 -6.02 11.39 17.72
CA ALA A 91 -7.30 11.25 18.40
C ALA A 91 -8.10 10.00 17.95
N GLN A 92 -7.66 9.31 16.89
CA GLN A 92 -8.36 8.19 16.26
C GLN A 92 -7.47 6.94 16.13
N PRO A 93 -7.24 6.20 17.24
CA PRO A 93 -6.27 5.10 17.28
C PRO A 93 -6.48 4.03 16.21
N ARG A 94 -7.74 3.74 15.86
CA ARG A 94 -8.07 2.75 14.82
C ARG A 94 -7.66 3.22 13.42
N ALA A 95 -7.94 4.48 13.09
CA ALA A 95 -7.55 5.08 11.82
C ALA A 95 -6.02 5.18 11.72
N ARG A 96 -5.36 5.58 12.82
CA ARG A 96 -3.91 5.64 12.88
C ARG A 96 -3.24 4.30 12.57
N ARG A 97 -3.70 3.22 13.21
CA ARG A 97 -3.15 1.89 12.92
C ARG A 97 -3.27 1.49 11.46
N LEU A 98 -4.39 1.84 10.81
CA LEU A 98 -4.58 1.54 9.39
C LEU A 98 -3.56 2.30 8.52
N VAL A 99 -3.33 3.58 8.82
CA VAL A 99 -2.32 4.40 8.15
C VAL A 99 -0.92 3.84 8.36
N ASP A 100 -0.60 3.42 9.59
CA ASP A 100 0.70 2.81 9.90
C ASP A 100 0.91 1.52 9.10
N GLN A 101 -0.10 0.65 9.03
CA GLN A 101 -0.06 -0.59 8.23
C GLN A 101 0.21 -0.32 6.75
N LEU A 102 -0.49 0.66 6.16
CA LEU A 102 -0.27 1.05 4.77
C LEU A 102 1.13 1.64 4.56
N THR A 103 1.57 2.57 5.40
CA THR A 103 2.87 3.23 5.24
C THR A 103 4.07 2.33 5.55
N LEU A 104 3.90 1.31 6.40
CA LEU A 104 4.94 0.32 6.73
C LEU A 104 5.51 -0.36 5.49
N LEU A 105 4.62 -0.84 4.62
CA LEU A 105 4.95 -1.45 3.34
C LEU A 105 5.71 -0.48 2.43
N LEU A 106 5.23 0.75 2.36
CA LEU A 106 5.70 1.76 1.42
C LEU A 106 7.09 2.31 1.80
N ARG A 107 7.47 2.18 3.07
CA ARG A 107 8.82 2.51 3.58
C ARG A 107 9.88 1.47 3.20
N GLY A 108 9.49 0.28 2.74
CA GLY A 108 10.43 -0.80 2.42
C GLY A 108 11.17 -1.38 3.62
N ASP A 109 10.61 -1.26 4.83
CA ASP A 109 11.17 -1.88 6.05
C ASP A 109 10.79 -3.37 6.10
N LEU A 110 11.66 -4.21 5.52
CA LEU A 110 11.42 -5.65 5.43
C LEU A 110 11.28 -6.34 6.81
N PRO A 111 12.14 -6.07 7.82
CA PRO A 111 11.94 -6.60 9.16
C PRO A 111 10.55 -6.28 9.74
N ALA A 112 10.14 -5.01 9.68
CA ALA A 112 8.85 -4.61 10.22
C ALA A 112 7.67 -5.18 9.41
N LEU A 113 7.83 -5.30 8.08
CA LEU A 113 6.85 -5.94 7.22
C LEU A 113 6.63 -7.41 7.59
N ARG A 114 7.70 -8.18 7.84
CA ARG A 114 7.62 -9.60 8.22
C ARG A 114 7.00 -9.80 9.61
N ASP A 115 7.19 -8.84 10.52
CA ASP A 115 6.56 -8.83 11.84
C ASP A 115 5.05 -8.55 11.76
N ALA A 116 4.65 -7.64 10.87
CA ALA A 116 3.24 -7.25 10.71
C ALA A 116 2.43 -8.18 9.78
N TYR A 117 3.07 -8.86 8.83
CA TYR A 117 2.40 -9.62 7.76
C TYR A 117 2.97 -11.03 7.56
N GLU A 118 2.09 -11.95 7.18
CA GLU A 118 2.46 -13.13 6.40
C GLU A 118 2.76 -12.68 4.97
N THR A 119 3.93 -13.04 4.46
CA THR A 119 4.41 -12.63 3.13
C THR A 119 4.53 -13.82 2.21
N ASP A 120 3.94 -13.72 1.02
CA ASP A 120 4.14 -14.66 -0.08
C ASP A 120 4.69 -13.89 -1.27
N PHE A 121 5.86 -14.28 -1.75
CA PHE A 121 6.60 -13.58 -2.79
C PHE A 121 6.96 -14.54 -3.91
N ASP A 122 6.63 -14.15 -5.13
CA ASP A 122 6.97 -14.89 -6.34
C ASP A 122 7.58 -13.95 -7.38
N ALA A 123 8.51 -14.46 -8.18
CA ALA A 123 9.17 -13.72 -9.23
C ALA A 123 9.47 -14.62 -10.44
N ALA A 124 9.07 -14.13 -11.61
CA ALA A 124 9.27 -14.80 -12.90
C ALA A 124 9.89 -13.82 -13.90
N GLY A 125 11.20 -13.93 -14.10
CA GLY A 125 11.92 -13.01 -14.99
C GLY A 125 11.95 -11.58 -14.43
N SER A 126 11.31 -10.66 -15.14
CA SER A 126 11.16 -9.26 -14.71
C SER A 126 9.92 -9.02 -13.85
N ASP A 127 8.96 -9.94 -13.88
CA ASP A 127 7.68 -9.77 -13.20
C ASP A 127 7.79 -10.32 -11.78
N TRP A 128 7.24 -9.60 -10.82
CA TRP A 128 7.16 -10.06 -9.43
C TRP A 128 5.79 -9.77 -8.82
N SER A 129 5.46 -10.56 -7.81
CA SER A 129 4.27 -10.35 -6.99
C SER A 129 4.59 -10.53 -5.52
N LEU A 130 3.97 -9.69 -4.69
CA LEU A 130 4.04 -9.78 -3.25
C LEU A 130 2.63 -9.74 -2.69
N VAL A 131 2.24 -10.81 -2.00
CA VAL A 131 0.98 -10.91 -1.27
C VAL A 131 1.27 -10.76 0.22
N LEU A 132 0.47 -9.92 0.87
CA LEU A 132 0.58 -9.62 2.29
C LEU A 132 -0.76 -9.86 2.96
N VAL A 133 -0.76 -10.66 4.02
CA VAL A 133 -1.92 -10.88 4.89
C VAL A 133 -1.53 -10.44 6.30
N PRO A 134 -2.23 -9.48 6.93
CA PRO A 134 -1.86 -9.02 8.27
C PRO A 134 -1.77 -10.19 9.25
N ARG A 135 -0.88 -10.15 10.23
CA ARG A 135 -0.84 -11.18 11.31
C ARG A 135 -1.79 -10.86 12.45
N ASP A 136 -1.95 -9.57 12.74
CA ASP A 136 -2.86 -9.10 13.79
C ASP A 136 -4.33 -9.31 13.40
N VAL A 137 -5.12 -9.85 14.33
CA VAL A 137 -6.53 -10.20 14.08
C VAL A 137 -7.37 -8.95 13.85
N VAL A 138 -7.11 -7.87 14.61
CA VAL A 138 -7.84 -6.60 14.44
C VAL A 138 -7.51 -5.96 13.09
N ALA A 139 -6.25 -6.05 12.66
CA ALA A 139 -5.85 -5.62 11.32
C ALA A 139 -6.54 -6.45 10.22
N ARG A 140 -6.69 -7.78 10.39
CA ARG A 140 -7.41 -8.64 9.44
C ARG A 140 -8.88 -8.29 9.26
N GLU A 141 -9.53 -7.73 10.29
CA GLU A 141 -10.92 -7.24 10.17
C GLU A 141 -11.04 -6.02 9.25
N ILE A 142 -9.94 -5.29 9.02
CA ILE A 142 -9.92 -4.04 8.25
C ILE A 142 -9.27 -4.26 6.89
N ILE A 143 -8.14 -4.98 6.85
CA ILE A 143 -7.39 -5.32 5.64
C ILE A 143 -7.39 -6.85 5.50
N GLY A 144 -8.08 -7.37 4.49
CA GLY A 144 -8.03 -8.81 4.20
C GLY A 144 -6.68 -9.22 3.61
N ARG A 145 -6.25 -8.52 2.55
CA ARG A 145 -5.01 -8.83 1.81
C ARG A 145 -4.55 -7.60 1.04
N ILE A 146 -3.24 -7.41 0.95
CA ILE A 146 -2.61 -6.43 0.04
C ILE A 146 -1.83 -7.23 -1.02
N SER A 147 -1.84 -6.76 -2.26
CA SER A 147 -1.01 -7.36 -3.31
C SER A 147 -0.34 -6.28 -4.13
N LEU A 148 0.95 -6.46 -4.33
CA LEU A 148 1.79 -5.59 -5.13
C LEU A 148 2.34 -6.39 -6.30
N HIS A 149 2.50 -5.71 -7.41
CA HIS A 149 2.98 -6.28 -8.66
C HIS A 149 3.95 -5.29 -9.30
N GLY A 150 4.89 -5.79 -10.09
CA GLY A 150 5.68 -4.96 -11.00
C GLY A 150 6.84 -5.70 -11.59
#